data_AF-A0A323U560-F1
#
_entry.id   AF-A0A323U560-F1
#
_cell.length_a   1.000
_cell.length_b   1.000
_cell.length_c   1.000
_cell.angle_alpha   90.00
_cell.angle_beta   90.00
_cell.angle_gamma   90.00
#
_symmetry.space_group_name_H-M   'P 1'
#
loop_
_entity.id
_entity.type
_entity.pdbx_description
1 polymer ?
#
loop_
_entity_poly.entity_id
_entity_poly.type
_entity_poly.pdbx_seq_one_letter_code
_entity_poly.pdbx_strand_id
1 'polypeptide(L)'
;MKKLWIRLAVPITLGVLSLGSAQTLQEVQQAREEARKVYPNGFFDLAPWKAAVEKAEALVAKEPGNLAALRLLAELYGETKFSIRAWNAWSDYRSKGGEWDSAARTAAAQAARQLAFYAKQRNDPAEAERWAAQAAAVEAGQ
;
A
#
# COMPACT_ATOMS: atom_id res chain seq x y z
N MET A 1 -60.97 10.10 35.09
CA MET A 1 -59.51 9.86 35.10
C MET A 1 -59.13 9.20 33.78
N LYS A 2 -58.51 9.96 32.86
CA LYS A 2 -58.22 9.54 31.48
C LYS A 2 -56.88 8.78 31.43
N LYS A 3 -56.90 7.52 30.96
CA LYS A 3 -55.68 6.71 30.74
C LYS A 3 -54.98 7.19 29.47
N LEU A 4 -53.82 7.82 29.62
CA LEU A 4 -52.96 8.26 28.53
C LEU A 4 -52.01 7.11 28.17
N TRP A 5 -52.19 6.50 27.00
CA TRP A 5 -51.28 5.47 26.49
C TRP A 5 -50.24 6.16 25.59
N ILE A 6 -49.04 6.35 26.13
CA ILE A 6 -47.89 6.82 25.34
C ILE A 6 -47.37 5.63 24.54
N ARG A 7 -47.66 5.61 23.24
CA ARG A 7 -46.99 4.72 22.29
C ARG A 7 -45.60 5.30 22.01
N LEU A 8 -44.59 4.76 22.66
CA LEU A 8 -43.19 5.06 22.37
C LEU A 8 -42.83 4.38 21.04
N ALA A 9 -42.77 5.16 19.96
CA ALA A 9 -42.22 4.71 18.69
C ALA A 9 -40.70 4.67 18.84
N VAL A 10 -40.13 3.47 18.86
CA VAL A 10 -38.68 3.25 18.77
C VAL A 10 -38.29 3.52 17.31
N PRO A 11 -37.48 4.55 17.02
CA PRO A 11 -36.90 4.65 15.69
C PRO A 11 -35.91 3.50 15.52
N ILE A 12 -36.23 2.58 14.61
CA ILE A 12 -35.27 1.61 14.10
C ILE A 12 -34.23 2.43 13.34
N THR A 13 -33.09 2.69 13.97
CA THR A 13 -31.91 3.15 13.25
C THR A 13 -31.48 2.00 12.34
N LEU A 14 -31.82 2.11 11.05
CA LEU A 14 -31.20 1.32 10.00
C LEU A 14 -29.70 1.59 10.09
N GLY A 15 -28.98 0.66 10.72
CA GLY A 15 -27.54 0.60 10.61
C GLY A 15 -27.21 0.51 9.12
N VAL A 16 -26.57 1.54 8.59
CA VAL A 16 -25.89 1.44 7.30
C VAL A 16 -24.78 0.42 7.52
N LEU A 17 -25.08 -0.84 7.21
CA LEU A 17 -24.07 -1.83 6.89
C LEU A 17 -23.35 -1.25 5.66
N SER A 18 -22.23 -0.59 5.89
CA SER A 18 -21.25 -0.32 4.84
C SER A 18 -20.71 -1.69 4.43
N LEU A 19 -21.45 -2.36 3.55
CA LEU A 19 -20.93 -3.46 2.74
C LEU A 19 -19.73 -2.86 2.02
N GLY A 20 -18.53 -3.19 2.51
CA GLY A 20 -17.28 -2.55 2.12
C GLY A 20 -17.24 -2.33 0.62
N SER A 21 -17.34 -1.06 0.21
CA SER A 21 -17.25 -0.67 -1.19
C SER A 21 -15.98 -1.30 -1.75
N ALA A 22 -16.13 -2.12 -2.78
CA ALA A 22 -14.99 -2.73 -3.42
C ALA A 22 -14.06 -1.61 -3.89
N GLN A 23 -12.85 -1.55 -3.33
CA GLN A 23 -11.90 -0.50 -3.68
C GLN A 23 -11.59 -0.60 -5.16
N THR A 24 -11.66 0.54 -5.85
CA THR A 24 -11.28 0.71 -7.25
C THR A 24 -9.90 1.38 -7.33
N LEU A 25 -9.23 1.27 -8.48
CA LEU A 25 -7.97 1.99 -8.73
C LEU A 25 -8.11 3.49 -8.47
N GLN A 26 -9.23 4.09 -8.87
CA GLN A 26 -9.49 5.52 -8.70
C GLN A 26 -9.61 5.90 -7.22
N GLU A 27 -10.30 5.12 -6.41
CA GLU A 27 -10.44 5.38 -4.97
C GLU A 27 -9.11 5.28 -4.23
N VAL A 28 -8.26 4.31 -4.59
CA VAL A 28 -6.91 4.18 -4.02
C VAL A 28 -6.04 5.37 -4.41
N GLN A 29 -6.10 5.81 -5.67
CA GLN A 29 -5.37 7.00 -6.14
C GLN A 29 -5.85 8.27 -5.43
N GLN A 30 -7.16 8.44 -5.26
CA GLN A 30 -7.71 9.58 -4.52
C GLN A 30 -7.22 9.59 -3.06
N ALA A 31 -7.24 8.44 -2.38
CA ALA A 31 -6.71 8.33 -1.02
C ALA A 31 -5.21 8.67 -0.94
N ARG A 32 -4.41 8.25 -1.93
CA ARG A 32 -2.99 8.63 -2.07
C ARG A 32 -2.82 10.13 -2.19
N GLU A 33 -3.59 10.78 -3.08
CA GLU A 33 -3.49 12.23 -3.29
C GLU A 33 -3.96 13.03 -2.06
N GLU A 34 -5.00 12.58 -1.37
CA GLU A 34 -5.42 13.16 -0.09
C GLU A 34 -4.33 13.01 0.98
N ALA A 35 -3.70 11.84 1.09
CA ALA A 35 -2.60 11.62 2.01
C ALA A 35 -1.41 12.54 1.72
N ARG A 36 -1.05 12.75 0.44
CA ARG A 36 0.01 13.68 0.01
C ARG A 36 -0.28 15.13 0.38
N LYS A 37 -1.54 15.58 0.24
CA LYS A 37 -1.94 16.96 0.61
C LYS A 37 -1.73 17.23 2.09
N VAL A 38 -2.04 16.26 2.95
CA VAL A 38 -1.92 16.42 4.40
C VAL A 38 -0.47 16.18 4.86
N TYR A 39 0.18 15.15 4.31
CA TYR A 39 1.52 14.73 4.68
C TYR A 39 2.38 14.47 3.44
N PRO A 40 3.08 15.50 2.92
CA PRO A 40 3.95 15.37 1.75
C PRO A 40 5.06 14.32 1.93
N ASN A 41 5.52 14.13 3.17
CA ASN A 41 6.44 13.06 3.54
C ASN A 41 5.66 11.88 4.11
N GLY A 42 5.54 10.80 3.33
CA GLY A 42 4.78 9.62 3.72
C GLY A 42 5.48 8.76 4.77
N PHE A 43 4.66 8.23 5.68
CA PHE A 43 5.01 7.19 6.64
C PHE A 43 3.76 6.35 6.89
N PHE A 44 3.93 5.02 6.97
CA PHE A 44 2.80 4.11 7.12
C PHE A 44 1.93 4.40 8.34
N ASP A 45 2.53 4.84 9.46
CA ASP A 45 1.79 5.10 10.71
C ASP A 45 0.90 6.36 10.66
N LEU A 46 1.02 7.19 9.61
CA LEU A 46 0.15 8.35 9.43
C LEU A 46 -1.20 7.89 8.89
N ALA A 47 -2.28 8.22 9.61
CA ALA A 47 -3.62 7.68 9.32
C ALA A 47 -4.07 7.80 7.83
N PRO A 48 -3.85 8.94 7.12
CA PRO A 48 -4.19 9.02 5.70
C PRO A 48 -3.40 8.05 4.82
N TRP A 49 -2.11 7.89 5.10
CA TRP A 49 -1.23 6.97 4.37
C TRP A 49 -1.58 5.51 4.66
N LYS A 50 -1.84 5.17 5.92
CA LYS A 50 -2.33 3.84 6.31
C LYS A 50 -3.60 3.49 5.56
N ALA A 51 -4.58 4.39 5.54
CA ALA A 51 -5.83 4.19 4.85
C ALA A 51 -5.65 3.97 3.34
N ALA A 52 -4.75 4.72 2.68
CA ALA A 52 -4.43 4.52 1.27
C ALA A 52 -3.81 3.14 1.00
N VAL A 53 -2.88 2.69 1.85
CA VAL A 53 -2.27 1.36 1.75
C VAL A 53 -3.30 0.25 1.97
N GLU A 54 -4.12 0.32 3.03
CA GLU A 54 -5.16 -0.68 3.32
C GLU A 54 -6.17 -0.79 2.17
N LYS A 55 -6.52 0.33 1.52
CA LYS A 55 -7.36 0.31 0.31
C LYS A 55 -6.68 -0.38 -0.87
N ALA A 56 -5.38 -0.13 -1.07
CA ALA A 56 -4.60 -0.79 -2.12
C ALA A 56 -4.45 -2.30 -1.87
N GLU A 57 -4.20 -2.70 -0.63
CA GLU A 57 -4.14 -4.11 -0.22
C GLU A 57 -5.49 -4.81 -0.46
N ALA A 58 -6.61 -4.17 -0.10
CA ALA A 58 -7.94 -4.71 -0.36
C ALA A 58 -8.25 -4.84 -1.86
N LEU A 59 -7.82 -3.87 -2.69
CA LEU A 59 -7.95 -3.95 -4.14
C LEU A 59 -7.13 -5.12 -4.72
N VAL A 60 -5.87 -5.28 -4.32
CA VAL A 60 -5.01 -6.40 -4.76
C VAL A 60 -5.56 -7.75 -4.30
N ALA A 61 -6.10 -7.84 -3.07
CA ALA A 61 -6.73 -9.05 -2.57
C ALA A 61 -7.94 -9.47 -3.42
N LYS A 62 -8.72 -8.51 -3.91
CA LYS A 62 -9.86 -8.75 -4.81
C LYS A 62 -9.42 -9.07 -6.24
N GLU A 63 -8.37 -8.42 -6.71
CA GLU A 63 -7.90 -8.47 -8.09
C GLU A 63 -6.40 -8.82 -8.17
N PRO A 64 -5.99 -10.04 -7.76
CA PRO A 64 -4.58 -10.38 -7.57
C PRO A 64 -3.75 -10.47 -8.85
N GLY A 65 -4.40 -10.43 -10.02
CA GLY A 65 -3.74 -10.37 -11.33
C GLY A 65 -3.75 -8.98 -11.97
N ASN A 66 -4.35 -7.98 -11.32
CA ASN A 66 -4.44 -6.63 -11.88
C ASN A 66 -3.09 -5.92 -11.71
N LEU A 67 -2.33 -5.82 -12.81
CA LEU A 67 -1.01 -5.20 -12.82
C LEU A 67 -1.02 -3.73 -12.36
N ALA A 68 -2.08 -2.97 -12.64
CA ALA A 68 -2.18 -1.59 -12.18
C ALA A 68 -2.37 -1.51 -10.66
N ALA A 69 -3.14 -2.44 -10.07
CA ALA A 69 -3.33 -2.51 -8.63
C ALA A 69 -2.03 -2.91 -7.91
N LEU A 70 -1.34 -3.93 -8.43
CA LEU A 70 -0.05 -4.38 -7.91
C LEU A 70 1.01 -3.28 -7.95
N ARG A 71 1.10 -2.56 -9.09
CA ARG A 71 2.00 -1.42 -9.21
C ARG A 71 1.67 -0.33 -8.18
N LEU A 72 0.39 0.04 -8.07
CA LEU A 72 -0.04 1.09 -7.15
C LEU A 72 0.27 0.75 -5.69
N LEU A 73 0.08 -0.52 -5.29
CA LEU A 73 0.48 -0.99 -3.96
C LEU A 73 1.99 -0.88 -3.73
N ALA A 74 2.80 -1.26 -4.72
CA ALA A 74 4.26 -1.16 -4.62
C ALA A 74 4.76 0.29 -4.49
N GLU A 75 4.17 1.21 -5.26
CA GLU A 75 4.44 2.64 -5.16
C GLU A 75 4.07 3.20 -3.76
N LEU A 76 2.89 2.84 -3.25
CA LEU A 76 2.42 3.27 -1.93
C LEU A 76 3.33 2.78 -0.79
N TYR A 77 3.81 1.54 -0.83
CA TYR A 77 4.79 1.08 0.15
C TYR A 77 6.12 1.83 0.06
N GLY A 78 6.53 2.26 -1.15
CA GLY A 78 7.69 3.12 -1.36
C GLY A 78 7.52 4.49 -0.70
N GLU A 79 6.37 5.13 -0.92
CA GLU A 79 6.05 6.45 -0.35
C GLU A 79 5.90 6.43 1.16
N THR A 80 5.46 5.31 1.72
CA THR A 80 5.32 5.12 3.18
C THR A 80 6.59 4.60 3.85
N LYS A 81 7.70 4.50 3.10
CA LYS A 81 9.03 4.05 3.56
C LYS A 81 9.07 2.62 4.09
N PHE A 82 8.08 1.80 3.73
CA PHE A 82 7.98 0.42 4.17
C PHE A 82 8.80 -0.50 3.26
N SER A 83 10.12 -0.34 3.28
CA SER A 83 11.05 -0.85 2.24
C SER A 83 10.92 -2.33 1.92
N ILE A 84 10.75 -3.20 2.93
CA ILE A 84 10.59 -4.65 2.68
C ILE A 84 9.25 -4.96 1.99
N ARG A 85 8.18 -4.26 2.36
CA ARG A 85 6.88 -4.37 1.72
C ARG A 85 6.92 -3.85 0.29
N ALA A 86 7.60 -2.72 0.06
CA ALA A 86 7.81 -2.15 -1.26
C ALA A 86 8.57 -3.13 -2.17
N TRP A 87 9.68 -3.70 -1.70
CA TRP A 87 10.44 -4.69 -2.45
C TRP A 87 9.59 -5.90 -2.82
N ASN A 88 8.86 -6.47 -1.85
CA ASN A 88 8.01 -7.63 -2.08
C ASN A 88 6.90 -7.32 -3.09
N ALA A 89 6.26 -6.15 -3.00
CA ALA A 89 5.20 -5.75 -3.93
C ALA A 89 5.74 -5.50 -5.35
N TRP A 90 6.92 -4.89 -5.51
CA TRP A 90 7.57 -4.75 -6.82
C TRP A 90 7.97 -6.09 -7.43
N SER A 91 8.44 -7.02 -6.59
CA SER A 91 8.78 -8.39 -7.00
C SER A 91 7.54 -9.17 -7.43
N ASP A 92 6.43 -9.04 -6.69
CA ASP A 92 5.16 -9.66 -7.06
C ASP A 92 4.61 -9.07 -8.37
N TYR A 93 4.57 -7.73 -8.50
CA TYR A 93 4.22 -7.04 -9.75
C TYR A 93 5.02 -7.60 -10.95
N ARG A 94 6.34 -7.74 -10.81
CA ARG A 94 7.21 -8.31 -11.85
C ARG A 94 6.84 -9.76 -12.17
N SER A 95 6.63 -10.58 -11.14
CA SER A 95 6.29 -12.00 -11.28
C SER A 95 4.94 -12.24 -11.98
N LYS A 96 4.02 -11.27 -11.88
CA LYS A 96 2.71 -11.30 -12.54
C LYS A 96 2.73 -10.77 -13.97
N GLY A 97 3.90 -10.44 -14.52
CA GLY A 97 4.06 -9.92 -15.87
C GLY A 97 4.13 -8.40 -15.95
N GLY A 98 4.25 -7.71 -14.81
CA GLY A 98 4.56 -6.29 -14.78
C GLY A 98 5.91 -5.99 -15.43
N GLU A 99 5.99 -4.87 -16.15
CA GLU A 99 7.22 -4.41 -16.77
C GLU A 99 8.00 -3.55 -15.79
N TRP A 100 9.27 -3.90 -15.60
CA TRP A 100 10.23 -3.04 -14.93
C TRP A 100 10.70 -1.94 -15.88
N ASP A 101 9.76 -1.02 -16.17
CA ASP A 101 10.07 0.25 -16.81
C ASP A 101 11.07 1.06 -15.97
N SER A 102 11.56 2.19 -16.50
CA SER A 102 12.57 2.99 -15.82
C SER A 102 12.15 3.45 -14.41
N ALA A 103 10.86 3.74 -14.20
CA ALA A 103 10.36 4.22 -12.92
C ALA A 103 10.23 3.07 -11.91
N ALA A 104 9.67 1.93 -12.33
CA ALA A 104 9.56 0.73 -11.51
C ALA A 104 10.94 0.19 -11.11
N ARG A 105 11.91 0.15 -12.04
CA ARG A 105 13.30 -0.23 -11.70
C ARG A 105 13.90 0.66 -10.66
N THR A 106 13.77 1.98 -10.83
CA THR A 106 14.31 2.96 -9.88
C THR A 106 13.69 2.76 -8.49
N ALA A 107 12.36 2.61 -8.41
CA ALA A 107 11.65 2.44 -7.15
C ALA A 107 11.97 1.11 -6.45
N ALA A 108 12.02 0.00 -7.19
CA ALA A 108 12.38 -1.31 -6.67
C ALA A 108 13.85 -1.35 -6.20
N ALA A 109 14.78 -0.78 -6.98
CA ALA A 109 16.18 -0.66 -6.60
C ALA A 109 16.37 0.22 -5.36
N GLN A 110 15.60 1.30 -5.23
CA GLN A 110 15.60 2.14 -4.03
C GLN A 110 15.17 1.36 -2.79
N ALA A 111 14.11 0.54 -2.88
CA ALA A 111 13.68 -0.32 -1.78
C ALA A 111 14.78 -1.31 -1.37
N ALA A 112 15.42 -1.98 -2.34
CA ALA A 112 16.53 -2.90 -2.08
C ALA A 112 17.74 -2.19 -1.45
N ARG A 113 18.13 -1.00 -1.93
CA ARG A 113 19.19 -0.20 -1.32
C ARG A 113 18.90 0.16 0.13
N GLN A 114 17.66 0.53 0.43
CA GLN A 114 17.27 0.87 1.79
C GLN A 114 17.36 -0.36 2.72
N LEU A 115 17.01 -1.55 2.21
CA LEU A 115 17.19 -2.81 2.94
C LEU A 115 18.67 -3.15 3.15
N ALA A 116 19.53 -2.92 2.15
CA ALA A 116 20.98 -3.06 2.30
C ALA A 116 21.53 -2.12 3.38
N PHE A 117 21.06 -0.86 3.41
CA PHE A 117 21.42 0.09 4.45
C PHE A 117 20.99 -0.38 5.84
N TYR A 118 19.75 -0.87 6.00
CA TYR A 118 19.28 -1.41 7.28
C TYR A 118 20.09 -2.64 7.74
N ALA A 119 20.48 -3.52 6.82
CA ALA A 119 21.33 -4.65 7.14
C ALA A 119 22.72 -4.21 7.64
N LYS A 120 23.32 -3.18 7.02
CA LYS A 120 24.56 -2.57 7.52
C LYS A 120 24.40 -2.01 8.93
N GLN A 121 23.29 -1.32 9.22
CA GLN A 121 23.03 -0.81 10.57
C GLN A 121 22.90 -1.91 11.63
N ARG A 122 22.44 -3.10 11.24
CA ARG A 122 22.38 -4.30 12.10
C ARG A 122 23.70 -5.09 12.17
N ASN A 123 24.77 -4.61 11.52
CA ASN A 123 26.04 -5.32 11.36
C ASN A 123 25.88 -6.71 10.71
N ASP A 124 24.98 -6.83 9.72
CA ASP A 124 24.80 -8.02 8.89
C ASP A 124 25.33 -7.77 7.47
N PRO A 125 26.62 -8.01 7.22
CA PRO A 125 27.24 -7.73 5.91
C PRO A 125 26.74 -8.66 4.81
N ALA A 126 26.38 -9.92 5.14
CA ALA A 126 25.89 -10.89 4.18
C ALA A 126 24.50 -10.48 3.65
N GLU A 127 23.61 -10.06 4.56
CA GLU A 127 22.31 -9.54 4.14
C GLU A 127 22.45 -8.20 3.38
N ALA A 128 23.39 -7.34 3.78
CA ALA A 128 23.65 -6.09 3.07
C ALA A 128 24.11 -6.32 1.63
N GLU A 129 25.05 -7.25 1.41
CA GLU A 129 25.54 -7.61 0.08
C GLU A 129 24.43 -8.21 -0.78
N ARG A 130 23.62 -9.11 -0.20
CA ARG A 130 22.46 -9.68 -0.90
C ARG A 130 21.51 -8.60 -1.41
N TRP A 131 21.12 -7.64 -0.56
CA TRP A 131 20.22 -6.56 -0.97
C TRP A 131 20.86 -5.60 -1.97
N ALA A 132 22.17 -5.33 -1.85
CA ALA A 132 22.89 -4.52 -2.84
C ALA A 132 22.92 -5.19 -4.21
N ALA A 133 23.13 -6.52 -4.26
CA ALA A 133 23.09 -7.29 -5.50
C ALA A 133 21.68 -7.27 -6.14
N GLN A 134 20.63 -7.38 -5.33
CA GLN A 134 19.24 -7.24 -5.82
C GLN A 134 18.99 -5.86 -6.45
N ALA A 135 19.45 -4.79 -5.81
CA ALA A 135 19.34 -3.44 -6.37
C ALA A 135 20.05 -3.32 -7.73
N ALA A 136 21.28 -3.84 -7.83
CA ALA A 136 22.06 -3.81 -9.07
C ALA A 136 21.40 -4.63 -10.20
N ALA A 137 20.85 -5.81 -9.88
CA ALA A 137 20.15 -6.66 -10.84
C ALA A 137 18.93 -5.94 -11.45
N VAL A 138 18.09 -5.33 -10.60
CA VAL A 138 16.93 -4.56 -11.04
C VAL A 138 17.33 -3.42 -11.97
N GLU A 139 18.40 -2.68 -11.64
CA GLU A 139 18.86 -1.56 -12.47
C GLU A 139 19.37 -2.00 -13.83
N ALA A 140 20.06 -3.15 -13.87
CA ALA A 140 20.48 -3.81 -15.10
C ALA A 140 19.31 -4.39 -15.91
N GLY A 141 18.08 -4.41 -15.35
CA GLY A 141 16.89 -4.94 -16.01
C GLY A 141 16.76 -6.46 -15.97
N GLN A 142 17.44 -7.11 -15.01
CA GLN A 142 17.42 -8.56 -14.80
C GLN A 142 16.24 -8.99 -13.94
#